data_AF-A0A434INC0-F1
#
_entry.id   AF-A0A434INC0-F1
#
_cell.length_a   1.000
_cell.length_b   1.000
_cell.length_c   1.000
_cell.angle_alpha   90.00
_cell.angle_beta   90.00
_cell.angle_gamma   90.00
#
_symmetry.space_group_name_H-M   'P 1'
#
loop_
_entity.id
_entity.type
_entity.pdbx_description
1 polymer ?
#
loop_
_entity_poly.entity_id
_entity_poly.type
_entity_poly.pdbx_seq_one_letter_code
_entity_poly.pdbx_strand_id
1 'polypeptide(L)' 'MDLFCIGVGAGPSNLSLACQIQEEIAQGALFLDREVDFRGHPGSAFDCAELQVGHFQDLVTLVNPRSAYTFV' A
#
# COMPACT_ATOMS: atom_id res chain seq x y z
N MET A 1 22.55 5.90 4.76
CA MET A 1 21.27 6.20 4.08
C MET A 1 20.36 6.69 5.17
N ASP A 2 20.00 7.96 5.15
CA ASP A 2 19.20 8.55 6.23
C ASP A 2 17.74 8.20 5.97
N LEU A 3 17.13 7.50 6.93
CA LEU A 3 15.72 7.14 6.89
C LEU A 3 14.91 8.25 7.55
N PHE A 4 14.00 8.85 6.80
CA PHE A 4 13.04 9.83 7.32
C PHE A 4 11.87 9.14 8.04
N CYS A 5 11.54 7.91 7.64
CA CYS A 5 10.42 7.14 8.19
C CYS A 5 10.79 5.66 8.32
N ILE A 6 10.34 5.04 9.42
CA ILE A 6 10.31 3.58 9.57
C ILE A 6 8.88 3.16 9.90
N GLY A 7 8.29 2.36 9.02
CA GLY A 7 6.96 1.76 9.21
C GLY A 7 7.05 0.31 9.70
N VAL A 8 6.18 -0.06 10.64
CA VAL A 8 6.03 -1.45 11.11
C VAL A 8 4.76 -2.03 10.48
N GLY A 9 4.93 -3.11 9.73
CA GLY A 9 3.95 -3.72 8.84
C GLY A 9 4.07 -3.21 7.39
N ALA A 10 3.81 -4.07 6.42
CA ALA A 10 3.72 -3.79 4.99
C ALA A 10 2.30 -4.11 4.46
N GLY A 11 1.28 -3.80 5.25
CA GLY A 11 -0.13 -3.90 4.87
C GLY A 11 -0.61 -2.76 3.97
N PRO A 12 -1.88 -2.77 3.51
CA PRO A 12 -2.42 -1.77 2.59
C PRO A 12 -2.22 -0.32 3.06
N SER A 13 -2.39 -0.05 4.35
CA SER A 13 -2.20 1.30 4.91
C SER A 13 -0.77 1.82 4.73
N ASN A 14 0.24 0.98 5.02
CA ASN A 14 1.65 1.38 4.90
C ASN A 14 2.12 1.36 3.44
N LEU A 15 1.55 0.50 2.59
CA LEU A 15 1.80 0.55 1.15
C LEU A 15 1.24 1.83 0.51
N SER A 16 0.06 2.29 0.93
CA SER A 16 -0.49 3.59 0.52
C SER A 16 0.43 4.75 0.89
N LEU A 17 0.97 4.73 2.12
CA LEU A 17 1.95 5.74 2.57
C LEU A 17 3.26 5.65 1.78
N ALA A 18 3.76 4.44 1.52
CA ALA A 18 4.98 4.22 0.76
C ALA A 18 4.89 4.80 -0.66
N CYS A 19 3.74 4.63 -1.33
CA CYS A 19 3.52 5.21 -2.66
C CYS A 19 3.62 6.74 -2.63
N GLN A 20 2.99 7.39 -1.64
CA GLN A 20 3.02 8.85 -1.49
C GLN A 20 4.44 9.36 -1.17
N ILE A 21 5.16 8.71 -0.25
CA ILE A 21 6.56 9.09 0.07
C ILE A 21 7.44 8.97 -1.18
N GLN A 22 7.28 7.90 -1.95
CA GLN A 22 8.04 7.64 -3.16
C GLN A 22 7.78 8.68 -4.26
N GLU A 23 6.53 9.13 -4.42
CA GLU A 23 6.15 10.05 -5.49
C GLU A 23 6.34 11.54 -5.13
N GLU A 24 6.09 11.94 -3.87
CA GLU A 24 6.04 13.35 -3.49
C GLU A 24 7.27 13.83 -2.71
N ILE A 25 7.84 12.99 -1.86
CA ILE A 25 8.83 13.41 -0.86
C ILE A 25 10.27 13.03 -1.29
N ALA A 26 10.42 11.97 -2.08
CA ALA A 26 11.71 11.47 -2.57
C ALA A 26 12.77 11.26 -1.46
N GLN A 27 12.32 10.87 -0.26
CA GLN A 27 13.16 10.57 0.89
C GLN A 27 13.18 9.07 1.20
N GLY A 28 14.24 8.62 1.88
CA GLY A 28 14.37 7.22 2.29
C GLY A 28 13.33 6.85 3.35
N ALA A 29 12.55 5.81 3.08
CA ALA A 29 11.66 5.17 4.05
C ALA A 29 11.87 3.66 4.05
N LEU A 30 11.69 3.03 5.21
CA LEU A 30 11.81 1.58 5.39
C LEU A 30 10.54 1.03 6.02
N PHE A 31 9.92 0.04 5.38
CA PHE A 31 8.75 -0.67 5.92
C PHE A 31 9.14 -2.12 6.20
N LEU A 32 8.89 -2.58 7.43
CA LEU A 32 9.28 -3.91 7.90
C LEU A 32 8.04 -4.72 8.24
N ASP A 33 7.84 -5.85 7.58
CA ASP A 33 6.81 -6.83 7.94
C ASP A 33 7.45 -8.10 8.51
N ARG A 34 6.69 -8.84 9.31
CA ARG A 34 7.09 -10.17 9.80
C ARG A 34 6.94 -11.22 8.71
N GLU A 35 5.99 -11.03 7.79
CA GLU A 35 5.70 -11.95 6.70
C GLU A 35 6.66 -11.67 5.53
N VAL A 36 7.12 -12.74 4.87
CA VAL A 36 8.04 -12.64 3.73
C VAL A 36 7.30 -12.13 2.48
N ASP A 37 6.03 -12.52 2.33
CA ASP A 37 5.19 -12.14 1.20
C ASP A 37 3.97 -11.37 1.71
N PHE A 38 3.56 -10.37 0.95
CA PHE A 38 2.27 -9.72 1.20
C PHE A 38 1.12 -10.70 0.91
N ARG A 39 0.30 -10.97 1.92
CA ARG A 39 -0.93 -11.75 1.80
C ARG A 39 -2.08 -11.00 2.47
N GLY A 40 -2.96 -10.40 1.68
CA GLY A 40 -4.16 -9.73 2.19
C GLY A 40 -5.12 -10.76 2.79
N HIS A 41 -5.19 -10.82 4.13
CA HIS A 41 -6.12 -11.67 4.90
C HIS A 41 -6.38 -13.05 4.27
N PRO A 42 -5.36 -13.93 4.16
CA PRO A 42 -5.46 -15.16 3.37
C PRO A 42 -6.55 -16.13 3.85
N GLY A 43 -6.93 -16.08 5.14
CA GLY A 43 -8.02 -16.88 5.70
C GLY A 43 -9.43 -16.39 5.34
N SER A 44 -9.55 -15.25 4.65
CA SER A 44 -10.82 -14.62 4.27
C SER A 44 -11.04 -14.57 2.76
N ALA A 45 -10.11 -15.13 1.97
CA ALA A 45 -10.23 -15.24 0.52
C ALA A 45 -11.04 -16.48 0.15
N PHE A 46 -12.37 -16.36 0.16
CA PHE A 46 -13.30 -17.38 -0.34
C PHE A 46 -13.53 -17.18 -1.84
N ASP A 47 -13.93 -18.24 -2.56
CA ASP A 47 -14.13 -18.19 -4.02
C ASP A 47 -15.13 -17.11 -4.48
N CYS A 48 -16.09 -16.76 -3.61
CA CYS A 48 -17.10 -15.72 -3.87
C CYS A 48 -16.84 -14.40 -3.13
N ALA A 49 -15.66 -14.22 -2.52
CA ALA A 49 -15.34 -12.99 -1.81
C ALA A 49 -15.09 -11.84 -2.79
N GLU A 50 -15.77 -10.71 -2.56
CA GLU A 50 -15.57 -9.47 -3.31
C GLU A 50 -15.13 -8.34 -2.37
N LEU A 51 -14.41 -7.36 -2.92
CA LEU A 51 -14.13 -6.12 -2.20
C LEU A 51 -15.43 -5.32 -2.02
N GLN A 52 -15.68 -4.85 -0.80
CA GLN A 52 -16.85 -4.02 -0.48
C GLN A 52 -16.66 -2.54 -0.86
N VAL A 53 -15.51 -2.20 -1.44
CA VAL A 53 -15.15 -0.86 -1.90
C VAL A 53 -14.91 -0.87 -3.41
N GLY A 54 -15.17 0.25 -4.07
CA GLY A 54 -14.95 0.39 -5.51
C GLY A 54 -13.47 0.46 -5.87
N HIS A 55 -13.12 0.14 -7.12
CA HIS A 55 -11.73 0.13 -7.61
C HIS A 55 -11.02 1.50 -7.54
N PHE A 56 -11.77 2.62 -7.53
CA PHE A 56 -11.20 3.95 -7.31
C PHE A 56 -10.70 4.17 -5.87
N GLN A 57 -11.15 3.35 -4.92
CA GLN A 57 -10.67 3.33 -3.52
C GLN A 57 -9.51 2.34 -3.36
N ASP A 58 -8.59 2.35 -4.33
CA ASP A 58 -7.31 1.67 -4.19
C ASP A 58 -6.38 2.43 -3.21
N LEU A 59 -5.10 2.11 -3.21
CA LEU A 59 -4.12 2.68 -2.29
C LEU A 59 -3.87 4.20 -2.49
N VAL A 60 -4.09 4.75 -3.68
CA VAL A 60 -3.52 6.05 -4.08
C VAL A 60 -4.42 6.92 -4.96
N THR A 61 -5.36 6.35 -5.70
CA THR A 61 -6.12 7.02 -6.76
C THR A 61 -6.87 8.26 -6.27
N LEU A 62 -7.46 8.19 -5.07
CA LEU A 62 -8.16 9.35 -4.49
C LEU A 62 -7.22 10.49 -4.08
N VAL A 63 -5.94 10.22 -3.89
CA VAL A 63 -4.91 11.21 -3.54
C VAL A 63 -4.21 11.73 -4.81
N ASN A 64 -3.77 10.81 -5.66
CA ASN A 64 -3.09 11.11 -6.92
C ASN A 64 -3.57 10.15 -8.04
N PRO A 65 -4.55 10.56 -8.87
CA PRO A 65 -5.06 9.72 -9.96
C PRO A 65 -4.08 9.56 -11.13
N ARG A 66 -2.89 10.19 -11.06
CA ARG A 66 -1.80 10.02 -12.03
C ARG A 66 -0.67 9.13 -11.51
N SER A 67 -0.80 8.61 -10.30
CA SER A 67 0.17 7.70 -9.69
C SER A 67 0.38 6.47 -10.57
N ALA A 68 1.59 5.92 -10.58
CA ALA A 68 1.86 4.66 -11.29
C ALA A 68 1.29 3.42 -10.55
N TYR A 69 0.78 3.61 -9.32
CA TYR A 69 0.27 2.54 -8.46
C TYR A 69 -1.26 2.49 -8.38
N THR A 70 -1.94 3.24 -9.24
CA THR A 70 -3.40 3.18 -9.42
C THR A 70 -3.85 1.83 -10.00
N PHE A 71 -5.11 1.45 -9.76
CA PHE A 71 -5.81 0.38 -10.48
C PHE A 71 -6.42 0.85 -11.82
N VAL A 72 -6.29 2.14 -12.18
CA VAL A 72 -6.93 2.77 -13.35
C VAL A 72 -5.98 2.99 -14.51
#